data_AF-C7CEA5-F1
#
_entry.id   AF-C7CEA5-F1
#
_cell.length_a   1.000
_cell.length_b   1.000
_cell.length_c   1.000
_cell.angle_alpha   90.00
_cell.angle_beta   90.00
_cell.angle_gamma   90.00
#
_symmetry.space_group_name_H-M   'P 1'
#
loop_
_entity.id
_entity.type
_entity.pdbx_description
1 polymer ?
#
loop_
_entity_poly.entity_id
_entity_poly.type
_entity_poly.pdbx_seq_one_letter_code
_entity_poly.pdbx_strand_id
1 'polypeptide(L)'
;MSCVTRPGTPFMDAVDDLIGRIERSIPASFTRRLTAYLVGGVAVHVYTSWRVSKDMGIHFPQRIIIPPGLVKIYDDQGQERSLAYDYNYGSFIALMHPDCWDNAWEGWSVGRVDVRVVSPTDLCVPRSDAGRETTRRTSARSRPLAC
;
A
#
# COMPACT_ATOMS: atom_id res chain seq x y z
N MET A 1 -16.43 17.20 0.48
CA MET A 1 -15.96 15.85 0.87
C MET A 1 -15.66 15.11 -0.41
N SER A 2 -14.41 14.70 -0.61
CA SER A 2 -14.00 13.94 -1.79
C SER A 2 -14.08 12.45 -1.46
N CYS A 3 -14.71 11.67 -2.34
CA CYS A 3 -14.82 10.22 -2.19
C CYS A 3 -14.13 9.52 -3.36
N VAL A 4 -13.68 8.29 -3.11
CA VAL A 4 -13.10 7.42 -4.12
C VAL A 4 -13.76 6.05 -4.07
N THR A 5 -14.00 5.46 -5.24
CA THR A 5 -14.52 4.10 -5.32
C THR A 5 -13.37 3.12 -5.40
N ARG A 6 -13.55 1.95 -4.80
CA ARG A 6 -12.59 0.86 -4.86
C ARG A 6 -12.55 0.28 -6.29
N PRO A 7 -11.38 0.21 -6.94
CA PRO A 7 -11.25 -0.46 -8.23
C PRO A 7 -11.59 -1.96 -8.16
N GLY A 8 -12.21 -2.48 -9.22
CA GLY A 8 -12.51 -3.91 -9.38
C GLY A 8 -11.34 -4.69 -9.97
N THR A 9 -10.13 -4.54 -9.42
CA THR A 9 -8.92 -5.20 -9.92
C THR A 9 -8.47 -6.34 -8.99
N PRO A 10 -7.79 -7.38 -9.52
CA PRO A 10 -7.23 -8.45 -8.68
C PRO A 10 -6.26 -7.93 -7.61
N PHE A 11 -5.55 -6.84 -7.93
CA PHE A 11 -4.69 -6.13 -6.99
C PHE A 11 -5.47 -5.59 -5.78
N MET A 12 -6.62 -4.96 -6.01
CA MET A 12 -7.46 -4.44 -4.92
C MET A 12 -8.14 -5.56 -4.13
N ASP A 13 -8.43 -6.70 -4.76
CA ASP A 13 -8.88 -7.91 -4.05
C ASP A 13 -7.79 -8.42 -3.10
N ALA A 14 -6.52 -8.37 -3.51
CA ALA A 14 -5.41 -8.71 -2.65
C ALA A 14 -5.22 -7.71 -1.48
N VAL A 15 -5.42 -6.41 -1.73
CA VAL A 15 -5.39 -5.37 -0.69
C VAL A 15 -6.47 -5.63 0.36
N ASP A 16 -7.72 -5.88 -0.07
CA ASP A 16 -8.83 -6.17 0.84
C ASP A 16 -8.62 -7.45 1.64
N ASP A 17 -8.03 -8.49 1.04
CA ASP A 17 -7.68 -9.72 1.76
C ASP A 17 -6.69 -9.44 2.90
N LEU A 18 -5.66 -8.63 2.64
CA LEU A 18 -4.69 -8.24 3.66
C LEU A 18 -5.31 -7.38 4.74
N ILE A 19 -6.15 -6.39 4.39
CA ILE A 19 -6.88 -5.58 5.38
C ILE A 19 -7.83 -6.46 6.20
N GLY A 20 -8.53 -7.40 5.57
CA GLY A 20 -9.42 -8.35 6.24
C GLY A 20 -8.66 -9.33 7.15
N ARG A 21 -7.40 -9.65 6.87
CA ARG A 21 -6.53 -10.41 7.80
C ARG A 21 -6.15 -9.57 9.02
N ILE A 22 -5.84 -8.29 8.83
CA ILE A 22 -5.58 -7.36 9.94
C ILE A 22 -6.85 -7.16 10.77
N GLU A 23 -8.00 -7.01 10.12
CA GLU A 23 -9.27 -6.82 10.81
C GLU A 23 -9.58 -8.00 11.75
N ARG A 24 -9.34 -9.23 11.28
CA ARG A 24 -9.56 -10.44 12.07
C ARG A 24 -8.58 -10.61 13.22
N SER A 25 -7.41 -9.97 13.19
CA SER A 25 -6.49 -9.99 14.33
C SER A 25 -6.89 -9.01 15.43
N ILE A 26 -7.87 -8.12 15.19
CA ILE A 26 -8.36 -7.17 16.18
C ILE A 26 -9.30 -7.91 17.16
N PRO A 27 -9.08 -7.79 18.48
CA PRO A 27 -9.95 -8.40 19.48
C PRO A 27 -11.42 -8.06 19.29
N ALA A 28 -12.30 -9.02 19.56
CA ALA A 28 -13.75 -8.82 19.51
C ALA A 28 -14.25 -7.77 20.52
N SER A 29 -13.50 -7.55 21.61
CA SER A 29 -13.77 -6.50 22.60
C SER A 29 -13.58 -5.09 22.05
N PHE A 30 -12.87 -4.93 20.93
CA PHE A 30 -12.73 -3.64 20.26
C PHE A 30 -13.94 -3.39 19.35
N THR A 31 -14.87 -2.56 19.81
CA THR A 31 -16.16 -2.32 19.15
C THR A 31 -16.18 -1.13 18.20
N ARG A 32 -15.11 -0.31 18.21
CA ARG A 32 -14.99 0.86 17.33
C ARG A 32 -14.52 0.45 15.94
N ARG A 33 -14.88 1.26 14.94
CA ARG A 33 -14.25 1.14 13.61
C ARG A 33 -12.82 1.70 13.66
N LEU A 34 -11.92 1.05 12.94
CA LEU A 34 -10.58 1.56 12.71
C LEU A 34 -10.54 2.35 11.42
N THR A 35 -9.70 3.39 11.38
CA THR A 35 -9.44 4.11 10.14
C THR A 35 -8.09 3.66 9.60
N ALA A 36 -8.05 3.27 8.34
CA ALA A 36 -6.85 2.93 7.62
C ALA A 36 -6.63 3.94 6.49
N TYR A 37 -5.41 4.44 6.34
CA TYR A 37 -5.05 5.31 5.24
C TYR A 37 -4.14 4.58 4.26
N LEU A 38 -4.63 4.37 3.04
CA LEU A 38 -3.84 3.85 1.94
C LEU A 38 -2.90 4.92 1.41
N VAL A 39 -1.67 4.49 1.15
CA VAL A 39 -0.55 5.36 0.78
C VAL A 39 0.34 4.69 -0.27
N GLY A 40 1.24 5.48 -0.85
CA GLY A 40 2.21 4.98 -1.82
C GLY A 40 1.57 4.37 -3.07
N GLY A 41 2.17 3.29 -3.58
CA GLY A 41 1.73 2.66 -4.83
C GLY A 41 0.29 2.14 -4.81
N VAL A 42 -0.21 1.73 -3.63
CA VAL A 42 -1.60 1.27 -3.46
C VAL A 42 -2.56 2.43 -3.64
N ALA A 43 -2.31 3.57 -3.01
CA ALA A 43 -3.16 4.76 -3.17
C ALA A 43 -3.17 5.25 -4.63
N VAL A 44 -2.00 5.25 -5.29
CA VAL A 44 -1.91 5.56 -6.73
C VAL A 44 -2.72 4.57 -7.57
N HIS A 45 -2.75 3.29 -7.22
CA HIS A 45 -3.59 2.31 -7.90
C HIS A 45 -5.07 2.66 -7.79
N VAL A 46 -5.55 3.12 -6.63
CA VAL A 46 -6.95 3.51 -6.46
C VAL A 46 -7.35 4.57 -7.48
N TYR A 47 -6.49 5.57 -7.72
CA TYR A 47 -6.79 6.66 -8.65
C TYR A 47 -6.61 6.30 -10.13
N THR A 48 -5.76 5.31 -10.46
CA THR A 48 -5.33 5.06 -11.84
C THR A 48 -5.73 3.70 -12.38
N SER A 49 -6.05 2.75 -11.51
CA SER A 49 -6.23 1.32 -11.80
C SER A 49 -5.07 0.67 -12.58
N TRP A 50 -3.91 1.32 -12.65
CA TRP A 50 -2.81 0.90 -13.52
C TRP A 50 -1.56 0.48 -12.75
N ARG A 51 -1.18 1.25 -11.73
CA ARG A 51 0.06 1.01 -10.99
C ARG A 51 -0.10 -0.13 -9.98
N VAL A 52 0.61 -1.23 -10.15
CA VAL A 52 0.72 -2.27 -9.11
C VAL A 52 1.97 -2.08 -8.26
N SER A 53 1.96 -2.59 -7.03
CA SER A 53 3.09 -2.56 -6.10
C SER A 53 3.31 -3.94 -5.48
N LYS A 54 4.55 -4.25 -5.09
CA LYS A 54 4.86 -5.45 -4.28
C LYS A 54 4.57 -5.23 -2.80
N ASP A 55 4.60 -3.98 -2.38
CA ASP A 55 4.45 -3.57 -0.99
C ASP A 55 3.17 -2.75 -0.81
N MET A 56 2.38 -3.11 0.21
CA MET A 56 1.16 -2.44 0.63
C MET A 56 1.50 -1.39 1.69
N GLY A 57 1.47 -0.12 1.29
CA GLY A 57 1.57 1.01 2.19
C GLY A 57 0.20 1.31 2.82
N ILE A 58 0.14 1.22 4.14
CA ILE A 58 -1.06 1.52 4.93
C ILE A 58 -0.65 2.14 6.25
N HIS A 59 -1.38 3.17 6.68
CA HIS A 59 -1.19 3.82 7.96
C HIS A 59 -2.43 3.68 8.85
N PHE A 60 -2.21 3.30 10.11
CA PHE A 60 -3.23 3.29 11.14
C PHE A 60 -2.89 4.36 12.19
N PRO A 61 -3.78 5.33 12.46
CA PRO A 61 -3.56 6.32 13.50
C PRO A 61 -3.69 5.71 14.90
N GLN A 62 -4.48 4.63 15.04
CA GLN A 62 -4.56 3.87 16.28
C GLN A 62 -3.39 2.88 16.39
N ARG A 63 -2.84 2.72 17.60
CA ARG A 63 -1.87 1.65 17.89
C ARG A 63 -2.56 0.30 17.85
N ILE A 64 -2.30 -0.46 16.79
CA ILE A 64 -2.77 -1.84 16.64
C ILE A 64 -1.58 -2.78 16.44
N ILE A 65 -1.76 -4.03 16.85
CA ILE A 65 -0.78 -5.08 16.57
C ILE A 65 -1.08 -5.62 15.18
N ILE A 66 -0.14 -5.44 14.26
CA ILE A 66 -0.21 -6.03 12.92
C ILE A 66 0.36 -7.45 13.00
N PRO A 67 -0.38 -8.48 12.56
CA PRO A 67 0.11 -9.85 12.56
C PRO A 67 1.29 -9.97 11.59
N PRO A 68 2.32 -10.78 11.90
CA PRO A 68 3.46 -10.96 11.00
C PRO A 68 3.08 -11.80 9.77
N GLY A 69 3.90 -11.74 8.72
CA GLY A 69 3.77 -12.63 7.55
C GLY A 69 2.57 -12.33 6.64
N LEU A 70 1.97 -11.14 6.73
CA LEU A 70 0.93 -10.68 5.81
C LEU A 70 1.45 -10.55 4.37
N VAL A 71 1.26 -11.60 3.60
CA VAL A 71 1.51 -11.68 2.16
C VAL A 71 0.31 -12.34 1.49
N LYS A 72 -0.09 -11.81 0.34
CA LYS A 72 -1.12 -12.35 -0.54
C LYS A 72 -0.53 -12.60 -1.92
N ILE A 73 -0.66 -13.83 -2.39
CA ILE A 73 -0.40 -14.20 -3.79
C ILE A 73 -1.73 -14.07 -4.54
N TYR A 74 -1.71 -13.47 -5.72
CA TYR A 74 -2.87 -13.26 -6.58
C TYR A 74 -2.47 -13.42 -8.05
N ASP A 75 -3.43 -13.83 -8.87
CA ASP A 75 -3.26 -13.84 -10.33
C ASP A 75 -3.69 -12.49 -10.90
N ASP A 76 -2.87 -11.94 -11.78
CA ASP A 76 -3.18 -10.74 -12.54
C ASP A 76 -2.96 -11.02 -14.01
N GLN A 77 -4.04 -11.40 -14.70
CA GLN A 77 -4.05 -11.72 -16.13
C GLN A 77 -3.08 -12.87 -16.50
N GLY A 78 -3.06 -13.94 -15.69
CA GLY A 78 -2.19 -15.10 -15.92
C GLY A 78 -0.75 -14.91 -15.41
N GLN A 79 -0.45 -13.78 -14.77
CA GLN A 79 0.81 -13.57 -14.06
C GLN A 79 0.58 -13.67 -12.55
N GLU A 80 1.26 -14.62 -11.92
CA GLU A 80 1.33 -14.71 -10.47
C GLU A 80 2.09 -13.50 -9.90
N ARG A 81 1.45 -12.78 -8.99
CA ARG A 81 1.99 -11.62 -8.30
C ARG A 81 1.84 -11.79 -6.80
N SER A 82 2.66 -11.07 -6.05
CA SER A 82 2.58 -11.02 -4.60
C SER A 82 2.45 -9.59 -4.10
N LEU A 83 1.67 -9.43 -3.04
CA LEU A 83 1.51 -8.20 -2.28
C LEU A 83 1.84 -8.49 -0.83
N ALA A 84 2.82 -7.80 -0.28
CA ALA A 84 3.25 -7.90 1.11
C ALA A 84 2.85 -6.64 1.89
N TYR A 85 2.46 -6.80 3.15
CA TYR A 85 2.31 -5.67 4.06
C TYR A 85 3.68 -5.03 4.33
N ASP A 86 3.81 -3.71 4.17
CA ASP A 86 5.04 -2.99 4.53
C ASP A 86 5.07 -2.65 6.02
N TYR A 87 5.75 -3.49 6.82
CA TYR A 87 5.95 -3.26 8.25
C TYR A 87 6.85 -2.08 8.57
N ASN A 88 7.64 -1.62 7.59
CA ASN A 88 8.57 -0.51 7.75
C ASN A 88 7.98 0.79 7.21
N TYR A 89 6.70 0.81 6.82
CA TYR A 89 6.01 2.01 6.42
C TYR A 89 5.78 2.93 7.64
N GLY A 90 6.80 3.69 7.99
CA GLY A 90 6.73 4.75 8.99
C GLY A 90 6.17 6.02 8.35
N SER A 91 4.97 6.44 8.76
CA SER A 91 4.34 7.69 8.33
C SER A 91 5.17 8.95 8.61
N PHE A 92 6.16 8.87 9.50
CA PHE A 92 7.11 9.97 9.78
C PHE A 92 8.26 10.09 8.76
N ILE A 93 8.51 9.05 7.94
CA ILE A 93 9.66 9.00 7.02
C ILE A 93 9.24 9.25 5.57
N ALA A 94 7.95 9.07 5.25
CA ALA A 94 7.35 9.56 4.02
C ALA A 94 6.86 10.99 4.28
N LEU A 95 7.54 11.98 3.71
CA LEU A 95 7.26 13.42 3.81
C LEU A 95 5.82 13.74 3.37
N MET A 96 4.84 13.50 4.23
CA MET A 96 3.45 13.85 3.97
C MET A 96 3.17 15.23 4.54
N HIS A 97 2.40 16.03 3.80
CA HIS A 97 1.88 17.31 4.27
C HIS A 97 1.27 17.14 5.67
N PRO A 98 1.42 18.11 6.61
CA PRO A 98 0.86 18.00 7.96
C PRO A 98 -0.61 17.58 7.99
N ASP A 99 -1.37 18.05 7.00
CA ASP A 99 -2.81 17.82 6.88
C ASP A 99 -3.19 16.65 5.94
N CYS A 100 -2.23 15.80 5.56
CA CYS A 100 -2.46 14.70 4.58
C CYS A 100 -3.57 13.72 5.00
N TRP A 101 -3.75 13.52 6.31
CA TRP A 101 -4.78 12.63 6.86
C TRP A 101 -6.16 13.28 6.81
N ASP A 102 -6.23 14.58 7.06
CA ASP A 102 -7.46 15.37 7.01
C ASP A 102 -7.94 15.56 5.57
N ASN A 103 -7.00 15.63 4.62
CA ASN A 103 -7.26 15.72 3.18
C ASN A 103 -7.51 14.37 2.51
N ALA A 104 -7.42 13.25 3.23
CA ALA A 104 -7.62 11.93 2.66
C ALA A 104 -9.06 11.74 2.18
N TRP A 105 -9.22 11.09 1.05
CA TRP A 105 -10.53 10.84 0.45
C TRP A 105 -11.18 9.63 1.09
N GLU A 106 -12.49 9.72 1.32
CA GLU A 106 -13.26 8.61 1.85
C GLU A 106 -13.38 7.51 0.80
N GLY A 107 -13.08 6.27 1.19
CA GLY A 107 -13.10 5.11 0.31
C GLY A 107 -14.25 4.17 0.66
N TRP A 108 -13.87 2.96 1.06
CA TRP A 108 -14.79 1.85 1.37
C TRP A 108 -14.50 1.31 2.77
N SER A 109 -15.27 0.31 3.20
CA SER A 109 -15.01 -0.40 4.46
C SER A 109 -14.71 -1.87 4.21
N VAL A 110 -13.77 -2.43 4.96
CA VAL A 110 -13.45 -3.86 5.03
C VAL A 110 -13.71 -4.31 6.47
N GLY A 111 -14.86 -4.94 6.72
CA GLY A 111 -15.28 -5.31 8.07
C GLY A 111 -15.39 -4.09 8.99
N ARG A 112 -14.60 -4.06 10.08
CA ARG A 112 -14.51 -2.93 11.01
C ARG A 112 -13.48 -1.86 10.61
N VAL A 113 -12.85 -1.96 9.44
CA VAL A 113 -11.84 -1.01 8.97
C VAL A 113 -12.43 -0.10 7.90
N ASP A 114 -12.50 1.20 8.18
CA ASP A 114 -12.82 2.25 7.23
C ASP A 114 -11.55 2.67 6.48
N VAL A 115 -11.55 2.47 5.17
CA VAL A 115 -10.43 2.76 4.29
C VAL A 115 -10.58 4.17 3.75
N ARG A 116 -9.54 4.97 3.97
CA ARG A 116 -9.32 6.28 3.38
C ARG A 116 -8.10 6.23 2.48
N VAL A 117 -8.05 7.10 1.49
CA VAL A 117 -6.96 7.14 0.52
C VAL A 117 -6.32 8.51 0.55
N VAL A 118 -5.01 8.57 0.77
CA VAL A 118 -4.29 9.85 0.79
C VAL A 118 -4.48 10.57 -0.55
N SER A 119 -4.68 11.88 -0.48
CA SER A 119 -5.03 12.69 -1.65
C SER A 119 -3.94 12.59 -2.73
N PRO A 120 -4.28 12.67 -4.02
CA PRO A 120 -3.27 12.64 -5.09
C PRO A 120 -2.21 13.73 -4.93
N THR A 121 -2.60 14.90 -4.43
CA THR A 121 -1.69 16.03 -4.17
C THR A 121 -0.65 15.70 -3.11
N ASP A 122 -1.06 15.03 -2.03
CA ASP A 122 -0.18 14.65 -0.93
C ASP A 122 0.72 13.45 -1.28
N LEU A 123 0.32 12.62 -2.26
CA LEU A 123 1.15 11.52 -2.78
C LEU A 123 2.31 12.00 -3.68
N CYS A 124 2.22 13.21 -4.24
CA CYS A 124 3.23 13.78 -5.13
C CYS A 124 4.45 14.32 -4.39
N VAL A 125 4.45 14.34 -3.06
CA VAL A 125 5.64 14.73 -2.28
C VAL A 125 6.64 13.58 -2.31
N PRO A 126 7.88 13.81 -2.80
CA PRO A 126 8.84 12.73 -3.03
C PRO A 126 9.21 12.03 -1.72
N ARG A 127 9.08 10.70 -1.74
CA ARG A 127 9.66 9.83 -0.72
C ARG A 127 11.17 9.79 -0.91
N SER A 128 11.93 10.07 0.15
CA SER A 128 13.38 9.85 0.18
C SER A 128 13.65 8.35 0.32
N ASP A 129 13.40 7.57 -0.74
CA ASP A 129 13.79 6.16 -0.80
C ASP A 129 15.31 6.05 -1.01
N ALA A 130 16.08 6.24 0.05
CA ALA A 130 17.45 5.77 0.12
C ALA A 130 17.44 4.23 0.24
N GLY A 131 17.13 3.54 -0.87
CA GLY A 131 17.43 2.12 -1.06
C GLY A 131 16.25 1.16 -1.01
N ARG A 132 15.63 0.92 -2.18
CA ARG A 132 15.19 -0.43 -2.61
C ARG A 132 14.85 -0.48 -4.11
N GLU A 133 15.76 0.06 -4.91
CA GLU A 133 15.80 -0.21 -6.36
C GLU A 133 16.83 -1.33 -6.60
N THR A 134 16.41 -2.60 -6.59
CA THR A 134 17.19 -3.66 -7.25
C THR A 134 16.62 -3.94 -8.63
N THR A 135 16.59 -2.90 -9.47
CA THR A 135 16.63 -3.13 -10.90
C THR A 135 17.98 -3.77 -11.21
N ARG A 136 17.99 -5.09 -11.44
CA ARG A 136 19.13 -5.78 -12.03
C ARG A 136 19.40 -5.13 -13.39
N ARG A 137 20.31 -4.15 -13.43
CA ARG A 137 21.03 -3.80 -14.65
C ARG A 137 21.86 -5.03 -15.00
N THR A 138 21.41 -5.82 -15.96
CA THR A 138 22.28 -6.70 -16.73
C THR A 138 23.27 -5.80 -17.46
N SER A 139 24.41 -5.51 -16.83
CA SER A 139 25.55 -4.96 -17.54
C SER A 139 26.21 -6.12 -18.29
N ALA A 140 26.00 -6.15 -19.61
CA ALA A 140 26.84 -6.92 -20.51
C ALA A 140 28.27 -6.37 -20.37
N ARG A 141 29.13 -7.07 -19.62
CA ARG A 141 30.56 -6.83 -19.63
C ARG A 141 31.09 -7.30 -20.98
N SER A 142 31.33 -6.37 -21.90
CA SER A 142 32.21 -6.60 -23.05
C SER A 142 33.63 -6.88 -22.53
N ARG A 143 34.13 -8.09 -22.78
CA ARG A 143 35.52 -8.49 -22.54
C ARG A 143 36.43 -7.73 -23.53
N PRO A 144 37.59 -7.19 -23.12
CA PRO A 144 38.55 -6.72 -24.10
C PRO A 144 39.25 -7.94 -24.74
N LEU A 145 39.24 -7.97 -26.08
CA LEU A 145 40.08 -8.87 -26.86
C LEU A 145 41.52 -8.34 -26.81
N ALA A 146 42.45 -9.23 -26.47
CA ALA A 146 43.86 -9.01 -26.59
C ALA A 146 44.27 -8.93 -28.07
N CYS A 147 45.15 -8.00 -28.39
CA CYS A 147 46.10 -8.08 -29.50
C CYS A 147 47.37 -7.35 -29.08
#